data_AF-R1BR23-F1
#
_entry.id   AF-R1BR23-F1
#
_cell.length_a   1.000
_cell.length_b   1.000
_cell.length_c   1.000
_cell.angle_alpha   90.00
_cell.angle_beta   90.00
_cell.angle_gamma   90.00
#
_symmetry.space_group_name_H-M   'P 1'
#
loop_
_entity.id
_entity.type
_entity.pdbx_description
1 polymer ?
#
loop_
_entity_poly.entity_id
_entity_poly.type
_entity_poly.pdbx_seq_one_letter_code
_entity_poly.pdbx_strand_id
1 'polypeptide(L)'
;MLECAGCRDRFHLRCLDTNLESKPELWDKWRCLECKQCEVCKKDGSKIRLAICEDCDEGYHIECLDPPLKSFPHRNFKCPKCVKCSSCGTRTAKAWRSDYTMCKPCGTLFRDRRFCAICLSVYKQHETDMVQCDKCRFWIHARCD
;
A
#
# COMPACT_ATOMS: atom_id res chain seq x y z
N MET A 1 9.92 26.22 3.47
CA MET A 1 9.92 25.95 2.03
C MET A 1 10.74 24.71 1.78
N LEU A 2 10.20 23.74 1.06
CA LEU A 2 10.89 22.53 0.64
C LEU A 2 11.49 22.76 -0.76
N GLU A 3 12.74 22.36 -0.99
CA GLU A 3 13.43 22.49 -2.27
C GLU A 3 13.42 21.15 -3.02
N CYS A 4 13.09 21.17 -4.32
CA CYS A 4 13.15 19.98 -5.16
C CYS A 4 14.61 19.62 -5.50
N ALA A 5 15.03 18.38 -5.21
CA ALA A 5 16.37 17.89 -5.55
C ALA A 5 16.63 17.75 -7.07
N GLY A 6 15.60 17.85 -7.91
CA GLY A 6 15.70 17.78 -9.37
C GLY A 6 15.82 19.15 -10.04
N CYS A 7 14.82 20.01 -9.85
CA CYS A 7 14.73 21.32 -10.52
C CYS A 7 15.14 22.51 -9.65
N ARG A 8 15.43 22.32 -8.35
CA ARG A 8 15.75 23.39 -7.38
C ARG A 8 14.59 24.35 -7.07
N ASP A 9 13.40 24.13 -7.61
CA ASP A 9 12.22 24.93 -7.26
C ASP A 9 11.80 24.72 -5.81
N ARG A 10 11.14 25.74 -5.24
CA ARG A 10 10.76 25.79 -3.83
C ARG A 10 9.24 25.73 -3.67
N PHE A 11 8.78 24.89 -2.76
CA PHE A 11 7.36 24.63 -2.52
C PHE A 11 7.01 24.89 -1.05
N HIS A 12 5.81 25.41 -0.81
CA HIS A 12 5.25 25.39 0.55
C HIS A 12 4.86 23.96 0.89
N LEU A 13 5.28 23.44 2.06
CA LEU A 13 4.89 22.11 2.53
C LEU A 13 3.36 21.91 2.51
N ARG A 14 2.62 22.91 2.97
CA ARG A 14 1.15 22.93 3.01
C ARG A 14 0.47 22.95 1.64
N CYS A 15 1.16 23.36 0.58
CA CYS A 15 0.62 23.34 -0.78
C CYS A 15 0.85 21.98 -1.46
N LEU A 16 1.64 21.10 -0.87
CA LEU A 16 1.86 19.75 -1.37
C LEU A 16 0.77 18.85 -0.79
N ASP A 17 0.02 18.15 -1.65
CA ASP A 17 -0.94 17.12 -1.24
C ASP A 17 -0.19 15.83 -0.85
N THR A 18 0.64 15.93 0.19
CA THR A 18 1.55 14.89 0.65
C THR A 18 1.68 14.93 2.17
N ASN A 19 2.02 13.81 2.78
CA ASN A 19 2.26 13.74 4.23
C ASN A 19 3.73 14.05 4.60
N LEU A 20 4.39 14.96 3.88
CA LEU A 20 5.81 15.28 4.09
C LEU A 20 6.07 16.08 5.36
N GLU A 21 5.08 16.81 5.88
CA GLU A 21 5.22 17.53 7.16
C GLU A 21 5.54 16.59 8.33
N SER A 22 5.03 15.35 8.29
CA SER A 22 5.33 14.34 9.30
C SER A 22 6.60 13.53 9.03
N LYS A 23 7.33 13.83 7.93
CA LYS A 23 8.45 13.02 7.42
C LYS A 23 9.67 13.85 7.03
N PRO A 24 10.31 14.54 7.99
CA PRO A 24 11.49 15.37 7.72
C PRO A 24 12.65 14.57 7.10
N GLU A 25 12.75 13.27 7.34
CA GLU A 25 13.77 12.38 6.79
C GLU A 25 13.72 12.24 5.26
N LEU A 26 12.61 12.63 4.62
CA LEU A 26 12.45 12.59 3.18
C LEU A 26 12.86 13.90 2.49
N TRP A 27 13.01 15.00 3.24
CA TRP A 27 13.11 16.34 2.67
C TRP A 27 14.35 16.51 1.78
N ASP A 28 15.50 16.00 2.20
CA ASP A 28 16.77 16.17 1.46
C ASP A 28 16.78 15.49 0.08
N LYS A 29 15.94 14.46 -0.10
CA LYS A 29 15.88 13.67 -1.34
C LYS A 29 14.58 13.89 -2.11
N TRP A 30 13.72 14.76 -1.58
CA TRP A 30 12.41 15.00 -2.14
C TRP A 30 12.49 15.61 -3.55
N ARG A 31 11.54 15.23 -4.39
CA ARG A 31 11.39 15.72 -5.76
C ARG A 31 9.94 16.10 -6.00
N CYS A 32 9.72 17.25 -6.65
CA CYS A 32 8.39 17.67 -7.11
C CYS A 32 7.83 16.68 -8.14
N LEU A 33 6.51 16.69 -8.38
CA LEU A 33 5.83 15.74 -9.27
C LEU A 33 6.45 15.69 -10.68
N GLU A 34 6.81 16.84 -11.25
CA GLU A 34 7.48 16.93 -12.56
C GLU A 34 8.88 16.30 -12.59
N CYS A 35 9.56 16.28 -11.44
CA CYS A 35 10.90 15.70 -11.30
C CYS A 35 10.87 14.25 -10.78
N LYS A 36 9.70 13.74 -10.37
CA LYS A 36 9.57 12.35 -9.93
C LYS A 36 9.66 11.42 -11.13
N GLN A 37 10.40 10.33 -10.93
CA GLN A 37 10.58 9.27 -11.91
C GLN A 37 10.01 7.98 -11.33
N CYS A 38 9.64 7.06 -12.23
CA CYS A 38 9.26 5.73 -11.80
C CYS A 38 10.46 4.98 -11.24
N GLU A 39 10.34 4.44 -10.03
CA GLU A 39 11.42 3.73 -9.37
C GLU A 39 11.86 2.43 -10.07
N VAL A 40 11.01 1.90 -10.97
CA VAL A 40 11.27 0.68 -11.73
C VAL A 40 11.95 0.98 -13.07
N CYS A 41 11.33 1.82 -13.92
CA CYS A 41 11.84 2.08 -15.27
C CYS A 41 12.74 3.31 -15.39
N LYS A 42 12.85 4.12 -14.32
CA LYS A 42 13.63 5.36 -14.24
C LYS A 42 13.26 6.43 -15.30
N LYS A 43 12.07 6.32 -15.87
CA LYS A 43 11.49 7.32 -16.79
C LYS A 43 10.60 8.30 -16.05
N ASP A 44 10.47 9.48 -16.62
CA ASP A 44 9.69 10.62 -16.12
C ASP A 44 8.19 10.32 -16.05
N GLY A 45 7.51 11.01 -15.11
CA GLY A 45 6.06 10.89 -14.86
C GLY A 45 5.16 11.56 -15.90
N SER A 46 5.71 12.05 -17.02
CA SER A 46 5.03 12.88 -18.02
C SER A 46 3.94 12.13 -18.82
N LYS A 47 3.82 10.81 -18.65
CA LYS A 47 2.79 9.99 -19.31
C LYS A 47 1.97 9.19 -18.31
N ILE A 48 1.16 9.93 -17.53
CA ILE A 48 -0.15 9.56 -16.98
C ILE A 48 -0.19 8.16 -16.30
N ARG A 49 -0.31 8.17 -14.95
CA ARG A 49 -0.44 7.02 -14.01
C ARG A 49 0.82 6.71 -13.18
N LEU A 50 1.56 7.74 -12.75
CA LEU A 50 2.56 7.62 -11.70
C LEU A 50 1.88 7.63 -10.32
N ALA A 51 1.77 6.48 -9.66
CA ALA A 51 1.27 6.37 -8.29
C ALA A 51 2.37 6.76 -7.31
N ILE A 52 2.07 7.67 -6.38
CA ILE A 52 3.00 8.13 -5.36
C ILE A 52 2.76 7.35 -4.07
N CYS A 53 3.82 6.79 -3.50
CA CYS A 53 3.72 6.09 -2.24
C CYS A 53 3.57 7.08 -1.08
N GLU A 54 2.56 6.90 -0.23
CA GLU A 54 2.40 7.74 0.95
C GLU A 54 3.52 7.58 1.99
N ASP A 55 4.23 6.45 1.96
CA ASP A 55 5.22 6.12 2.98
C ASP A 55 6.58 6.73 2.69
N CYS A 56 7.07 6.57 1.47
CA CYS A 56 8.39 7.03 1.04
C CYS A 56 8.36 8.15 -0.02
N ASP A 57 7.18 8.57 -0.46
CA ASP A 57 6.98 9.60 -1.49
C ASP A 57 7.61 9.27 -2.87
N GLU A 58 8.03 8.02 -3.06
CA GLU A 58 8.54 7.50 -4.34
C GLU A 58 7.42 7.23 -5.34
N GLY A 59 7.70 7.45 -6.63
CA GLY A 59 6.76 7.26 -7.73
C GLY A 59 6.90 5.92 -8.44
N TYR A 60 5.77 5.31 -8.81
CA TYR A 60 5.71 4.04 -9.54
C TYR A 60 4.66 4.13 -10.63
N HIS A 61 5.00 3.81 -11.88
CA HIS A 61 3.95 3.62 -12.88
C HIS A 61 3.12 2.40 -12.48
N ILE A 62 1.79 2.53 -12.56
CA ILE A 62 0.89 1.43 -12.18
C ILE A 62 1.16 0.13 -12.98
N GLU A 63 1.70 0.27 -14.19
CA GLU A 63 2.04 -0.83 -15.10
C GLU A 63 3.43 -1.42 -14.82
N CYS A 64 4.33 -0.66 -14.18
CA CYS A 64 5.66 -1.14 -13.82
C CYS A 64 5.68 -1.89 -12.48
N LEU A 65 4.56 -1.94 -11.77
CA LEU A 65 4.38 -2.71 -10.54
C LEU A 65 4.28 -4.22 -10.86
N ASP A 66 4.62 -5.08 -9.90
CA ASP A 66 4.47 -6.54 -10.01
C ASP A 66 3.68 -7.13 -8.82
N PRO A 67 2.37 -7.41 -8.98
CA PRO A 67 1.62 -7.32 -10.24
C PRO A 67 1.29 -5.87 -10.64
N PRO A 68 1.05 -5.61 -11.94
CA PRO A 68 0.52 -4.33 -12.41
C PRO A 68 -0.85 -4.01 -11.81
N LEU A 69 -1.10 -2.74 -11.47
CA LEU A 69 -2.45 -2.31 -11.10
C LEU A 69 -3.29 -2.05 -12.35
N LYS A 70 -4.56 -2.48 -12.31
CA LYS A 70 -5.50 -2.29 -13.43
C LYS A 70 -6.06 -0.87 -13.53
N SER A 71 -6.10 -0.17 -12.41
CA SER A 71 -6.62 1.19 -12.28
C SER A 71 -5.74 1.97 -11.32
N PHE A 72 -5.80 3.30 -11.40
CA PHE A 72 -5.10 4.15 -10.44
C PHE A 72 -5.64 3.89 -9.02
N PRO A 73 -4.78 3.71 -8.01
CA PRO A 73 -5.22 3.48 -6.65
C PRO A 73 -6.01 4.69 -6.16
N HIS A 74 -7.17 4.47 -5.54
CA HIS A 74 -8.05 5.57 -5.14
C HIS A 74 -7.40 6.48 -4.09
N ARG A 75 -6.81 5.89 -3.03
CA ARG A 75 -6.06 6.58 -1.97
C ARG A 75 -5.08 5.61 -1.31
N ASN A 76 -4.13 6.16 -0.58
CA ASN A 76 -3.25 5.43 0.32
C ASN A 76 -2.38 4.33 -0.29
N PHE A 77 -1.91 4.56 -1.53
CA PHE A 77 -1.01 3.63 -2.19
C PHE A 77 0.28 3.44 -1.39
N LYS A 78 0.61 2.19 -1.09
CA LYS A 78 1.90 1.79 -0.55
C LYS A 78 2.67 1.03 -1.62
N CYS A 79 3.88 1.48 -1.92
CA CYS A 79 4.73 0.83 -2.91
C CYS A 79 5.20 -0.56 -2.44
N PRO A 80 5.80 -1.38 -3.32
CA PRO A 80 6.30 -2.72 -2.96
C PRO A 80 7.28 -2.74 -1.78
N LYS A 81 8.01 -1.65 -1.51
CA LYS A 81 8.96 -1.53 -0.39
C LYS A 81 8.26 -1.22 0.95
N CYS A 82 7.15 -0.47 0.89
CA CYS A 82 6.48 0.06 2.07
C CYS A 82 5.26 -0.75 2.48
N VAL A 83 4.64 -1.45 1.52
CA VAL A 83 3.42 -2.21 1.73
C VAL A 83 3.58 -3.25 2.85
N LYS A 84 2.51 -3.34 3.65
CA LYS A 84 2.33 -4.35 4.69
C LYS A 84 0.98 -4.99 4.48
N CYS A 85 0.92 -6.32 4.51
CA CYS A 85 -0.36 -7.01 4.40
C CYS A 85 -1.25 -6.64 5.58
N SER A 86 -2.44 -6.11 5.29
CA SER A 86 -3.44 -5.74 6.29
C SER A 86 -3.88 -6.90 7.16
N SER A 87 -3.79 -8.13 6.64
CA SER A 87 -4.26 -9.32 7.33
C SER A 87 -3.19 -10.02 8.17
N CYS A 88 -2.07 -10.43 7.56
CA CYS A 88 -1.01 -11.17 8.28
C CYS A 88 0.19 -10.32 8.68
N GLY A 89 0.23 -9.04 8.27
CA GLY A 89 1.32 -8.12 8.61
C GLY A 89 2.64 -8.35 7.87
N THR A 90 2.72 -9.31 6.94
CA THR A 90 3.96 -9.53 6.15
C THR A 90 4.32 -8.31 5.31
N ARG A 91 5.62 -8.08 5.11
CA ARG A 91 6.19 -7.06 4.22
C ARG A 91 6.97 -7.65 3.05
N THR A 92 7.17 -8.97 3.05
CA THR A 92 8.10 -9.67 2.13
C THR A 92 7.37 -10.60 1.16
N ALA A 93 6.08 -10.33 0.91
CA ALA A 93 5.31 -11.14 -0.02
C ALA A 93 5.84 -10.98 -1.46
N LYS A 94 5.99 -12.11 -2.16
CA LYS A 94 6.39 -12.14 -3.58
C LYS A 94 5.32 -11.59 -4.54
N ALA A 95 4.07 -11.50 -4.10
CA ALA A 95 2.98 -10.99 -4.91
C ALA A 95 1.90 -10.38 -4.02
N TRP A 96 1.32 -9.28 -4.49
CA TRP A 96 0.29 -8.50 -3.80
C TRP A 96 -1.04 -8.54 -4.56
N ARG A 97 -2.13 -8.22 -3.87
CA ARG A 97 -3.50 -8.13 -4.38
C ARG A 97 -4.22 -6.96 -3.69
N SER A 98 -5.44 -6.67 -4.16
CA SER A 98 -6.32 -5.65 -3.56
C SER A 98 -5.62 -4.29 -3.45
N ASP A 99 -5.14 -3.78 -4.58
CA ASP A 99 -4.44 -2.49 -4.67
C ASP A 99 -3.24 -2.34 -3.72
N TYR A 100 -2.44 -3.40 -3.59
CA TYR A 100 -1.28 -3.44 -2.70
C TYR A 100 -1.65 -3.22 -1.22
N THR A 101 -2.74 -3.84 -0.76
CA THR A 101 -3.09 -3.86 0.68
C THR A 101 -2.95 -5.25 1.28
N MET A 102 -2.91 -6.30 0.45
CA MET A 102 -2.91 -7.69 0.92
C MET A 102 -1.99 -8.58 0.10
N CYS A 103 -1.27 -9.49 0.75
CA CYS A 103 -0.43 -10.44 0.03
C CYS A 103 -1.29 -11.50 -0.70
N LYS A 104 -0.77 -12.06 -1.79
CA LYS A 104 -1.46 -13.08 -2.58
C LYS A 104 -1.95 -14.29 -1.75
N PRO A 105 -1.17 -14.86 -0.80
CA PRO A 105 -1.63 -15.95 0.05
C PRO A 105 -2.87 -15.59 0.89
N CYS A 106 -2.84 -14.45 1.60
CA CYS A 106 -4.00 -14.01 2.37
C CYS A 106 -5.20 -13.71 1.48
N GLY A 107 -4.98 -13.13 0.30
CA GLY A 107 -6.06 -12.90 -0.66
C GLY A 107 -6.76 -14.18 -1.15
N THR A 108 -6.04 -15.31 -1.22
CA THR A 108 -6.66 -16.61 -1.48
C THR A 108 -7.53 -17.06 -0.31
N LEU A 109 -7.00 -16.97 0.92
CA LEU A 109 -7.76 -17.34 2.14
C LEU A 109 -9.03 -16.51 2.31
N PHE A 110 -8.98 -15.21 2.00
CA PHE A 110 -10.14 -14.33 1.98
C PHE A 110 -11.23 -14.80 1.01
N ARG A 111 -10.83 -15.17 -0.22
CA ARG A 111 -11.76 -15.68 -1.23
C ARG A 111 -12.44 -16.98 -0.78
N ASP A 112 -11.69 -17.81 -0.06
CA ASP A 112 -12.17 -19.09 0.48
C ASP A 112 -12.94 -18.93 1.80
N ARG A 113 -13.27 -17.69 2.23
CA ARG A 113 -13.93 -17.38 3.52
C ARG A 113 -13.17 -17.89 4.75
N ARG A 114 -11.84 -17.96 4.66
CA ARG A 114 -10.93 -18.36 5.74
C ARG A 114 -10.32 -17.14 6.45
N PHE A 115 -11.18 -16.26 6.95
CA PHE A 115 -10.82 -15.03 7.66
C PHE A 115 -11.91 -14.60 8.64
N CYS A 116 -11.52 -13.92 9.72
CA CYS A 116 -12.46 -13.37 10.67
C CYS A 116 -13.17 -12.16 10.06
N ALA A 117 -14.50 -12.17 10.01
CA ALA A 117 -15.31 -11.10 9.40
C ALA A 117 -15.29 -9.77 10.19
N ILE A 118 -14.77 -9.78 11.42
CA ILE A 118 -14.75 -8.60 12.29
C ILE A 118 -13.39 -7.90 12.20
N CYS A 119 -12.29 -8.62 12.43
CA CYS A 119 -10.94 -8.04 12.40
C CYS A 119 -10.25 -8.16 11.04
N LEU A 120 -10.87 -8.84 10.06
CA LEU A 120 -10.33 -9.06 8.71
C LEU A 120 -8.94 -9.73 8.70
N SER A 121 -8.67 -10.55 9.71
CA SER A 121 -7.45 -11.35 9.78
C SER A 121 -7.74 -12.77 9.28
N VAL A 122 -6.87 -13.31 8.43
CA VAL A 122 -6.92 -14.71 8.00
C VAL A 122 -6.68 -15.63 9.19
N TYR A 123 -7.31 -16.80 9.19
CA TYR A 123 -7.12 -17.78 10.25
C TYR A 123 -5.67 -18.28 10.25
N LYS A 124 -5.08 -18.40 11.44
CA LYS A 124 -3.76 -19.02 11.61
C LYS A 124 -3.91 -20.54 11.75
N GLN A 125 -2.88 -21.30 11.38
CA GLN A 125 -2.91 -22.78 11.41
C GLN A 125 -3.22 -23.39 12.79
N HIS A 126 -2.97 -22.65 13.87
CA HIS A 126 -3.16 -23.10 15.25
C HIS A 126 -4.16 -22.22 16.02
N GLU A 127 -5.07 -21.55 15.32
CA GLU A 127 -6.07 -20.70 15.96
C GLU A 127 -7.27 -21.54 16.40
N THR A 128 -7.41 -21.74 17.71
CA THR A 128 -8.45 -22.60 18.30
C THR A 128 -9.60 -21.80 18.91
N ASP A 129 -9.35 -20.57 19.35
CA ASP A 129 -10.35 -19.72 20.01
C ASP A 129 -11.24 -19.04 18.96
N MET A 130 -12.16 -19.82 18.41
CA MET A 130 -13.05 -19.38 17.33
C MET A 130 -14.51 -19.77 17.59
N VAL A 131 -15.42 -18.89 17.18
CA VAL A 131 -16.87 -19.06 17.31
C VAL A 131 -17.49 -19.06 15.91
N GLN A 132 -18.41 -19.99 15.65
CA GLN A 132 -19.14 -20.07 14.38
C GLN A 132 -20.55 -19.52 14.52
N CYS A 133 -20.96 -18.65 13.59
CA CYS A 133 -22.36 -18.20 13.53
C CYS A 133 -23.26 -19.29 12.92
N ASP A 134 -24.35 -19.65 13.60
CA ASP A 134 -25.30 -20.66 13.13
C ASP A 134 -25.99 -20.29 11.81
N LYS A 135 -26.20 -18.99 11.55
CA LYS A 135 -26.92 -18.48 10.38
C LYS A 135 -26.04 -18.43 9.13
N CYS A 136 -24.88 -17.77 9.22
CA CYS A 136 -24.02 -17.52 8.06
C CYS A 136 -22.82 -18.47 7.97
N ARG A 137 -22.61 -19.32 8.99
CA ARG A 137 -21.52 -20.31 9.10
C ARG A 137 -20.11 -19.72 9.04
N PHE A 138 -19.95 -18.40 9.12
CA PHE A 138 -18.65 -17.75 9.28
C PHE A 138 -18.07 -18.02 10.66
N TRP A 139 -16.75 -18.10 10.71
CA TRP A 139 -15.99 -18.18 11.95
C TRP A 139 -15.38 -16.81 12.27
N ILE A 140 -15.43 -16.44 13.54
CA ILE A 140 -14.77 -15.26 14.09
C ILE A 140 -13.89 -15.69 15.26
N HIS A 141 -12.89 -14.88 15.61
CA HIS A 141 -12.17 -15.11 16.86
C HIS A 141 -13.11 -14.91 18.04
N ALA A 142 -12.99 -15.69 19.11
CA ALA A 142 -13.83 -15.53 20.30
C ALA A 142 -13.75 -14.12 20.91
N ARG A 143 -12.57 -13.48 20.83
CA ARG A 143 -12.36 -12.06 21.23
C ARG A 143 -13.01 -11.02 20.29
N CYS A 144 -13.55 -11.47 19.16
CA CYS A 144 -14.19 -10.63 18.15
C CYS A 144 -15.71 -10.85 18.10
N ASP A 145 -16.25 -11.73 18.93
CA ASP A 145 -17.68 -11.83 19.23
C ASP A 145 -18.10 -10.69 20.18
#